data_AF-A0A3P7LA74-F1
#
_entry.id   AF-A0A3P7LA74-F1
#
_cell.length_a   1.000
_cell.length_b   1.000
_cell.length_c   1.000
_cell.angle_alpha   90.00
_cell.angle_beta   90.00
_cell.angle_gamma   90.00
#
_symmetry.space_group_name_H-M   'P 1'
#
loop_
_entity.id
_entity.type
_entity.pdbx_description
1 polymer ?
#
loop_
_entity_poly.entity_id
_entity_poly.type
_entity_poly.pdbx_seq_one_letter_code
_entity_poly.pdbx_strand_id
1 'polypeptide(L)'
;MFKDGNVQGWDVEKRYLQYNILEWLLLHRLQELKSLGSDFVLTFIKSMGGERHPKCLPLVFRMFVIVAQSCTLGPFVEDLFEVVACYFPVEFRQTPSSPVTKELLAEGCLKCLIAHPDFAPYCYMLIEEKFTDDDSTTEQKEDTCELLAEAASVFPPEEIIDHLEVLLGGLRVVGLNPKGSLPDCVIRALKAMTGAMEQAGAEAAKNLGSQLIENLEPFVLQAEMGLTERALSLLRCAAEAGPSIRIQIYDQVIPWILMLAQGVL
;
A
#
# COMPACT_ATOMS: atom_id res chain seq x y z
N MET A 1 13.91 -27.48 -14.43
CA MET A 1 12.55 -26.96 -14.22
C MET A 1 12.31 -25.64 -14.93
N PHE A 2 13.26 -24.69 -14.89
CA PHE A 2 13.04 -23.31 -15.38
C PHE A 2 14.00 -22.86 -16.49
N LYS A 3 14.69 -23.79 -17.16
CA LYS A 3 15.62 -23.45 -18.25
C LYS A 3 14.90 -23.03 -19.54
N ASP A 4 13.68 -23.53 -19.75
CA ASP A 4 12.79 -23.07 -20.82
C ASP A 4 12.00 -21.89 -20.28
N GLY A 5 12.47 -20.67 -20.57
CA GLY A 5 11.97 -19.41 -20.00
C GLY A 5 10.58 -18.97 -20.48
N ASN A 6 9.71 -19.89 -20.88
CA ASN A 6 8.33 -19.59 -21.29
C ASN A 6 7.33 -20.48 -20.54
N VAL A 7 7.33 -20.39 -19.21
CA VAL A 7 6.38 -21.11 -18.35
C VAL A 7 4.93 -20.76 -18.73
N GLN A 8 4.70 -19.51 -19.12
CA GLN A 8 3.42 -18.93 -19.50
C GLN A 8 2.85 -19.55 -20.78
N GLY A 9 3.71 -20.16 -21.61
CA GLY A 9 3.30 -20.93 -22.80
C GLY A 9 2.72 -22.31 -22.50
N TRP A 10 2.80 -22.81 -21.26
CA TRP A 10 2.26 -24.11 -20.88
C TRP A 10 0.78 -24.03 -20.52
N ASP A 11 0.07 -25.16 -20.53
CA ASP A 11 -1.30 -25.24 -20.02
C ASP A 11 -1.35 -25.01 -18.49
N VAL A 12 -2.52 -24.57 -18.01
CA VAL A 12 -2.73 -24.17 -16.62
C VAL A 12 -2.39 -25.28 -15.62
N GLU A 13 -2.71 -26.54 -15.94
CA GLU A 13 -2.47 -27.66 -15.02
C GLU A 13 -0.97 -27.95 -14.88
N LYS A 14 -0.20 -27.85 -15.96
CA LYS A 14 1.27 -27.94 -15.89
C LYS A 14 1.89 -26.80 -15.09
N ARG A 15 1.44 -25.56 -15.30
CA ARG A 15 1.93 -24.40 -14.51
C ARG A 15 1.59 -24.58 -13.02
N TYR A 16 0.36 -24.97 -12.73
CA TYR A 16 -0.09 -25.24 -11.36
C TYR A 16 0.77 -26.33 -10.69
N LEU A 17 1.02 -27.46 -11.35
CA LEU A 17 1.88 -28.53 -10.84
C LEU A 17 3.32 -28.03 -10.61
N GLN A 18 3.86 -27.29 -11.58
CA GLN A 18 5.19 -26.68 -11.49
C GLN A 18 5.33 -25.75 -10.28
N TYR A 19 4.34 -24.89 -10.04
CA TYR A 19 4.33 -24.00 -8.87
C TYR A 19 4.20 -24.76 -7.56
N ASN A 20 3.40 -25.83 -7.48
CA ASN A 20 3.33 -26.68 -6.29
C ASN A 20 4.68 -27.35 -5.97
N ILE A 21 5.40 -27.82 -7.00
CA ILE A 21 6.74 -28.40 -6.81
C ILE A 21 7.72 -27.33 -6.31
N LEU A 22 7.70 -26.13 -6.90
CA LEU A 22 8.56 -25.03 -6.48
C LEU A 22 8.24 -24.57 -5.06
N GLU A 23 6.97 -24.42 -4.71
CA GLU A 23 6.55 -24.07 -3.36
C GLU A 23 7.01 -25.12 -2.35
N TRP A 24 6.87 -26.40 -2.67
CA TRP A 24 7.38 -27.47 -1.81
C TRP A 24 8.90 -27.35 -1.60
N LEU A 25 9.67 -27.04 -2.65
CA LEU A 25 11.12 -26.80 -2.55
C LEU A 25 11.44 -25.56 -1.71
N LEU A 26 10.69 -24.47 -1.86
CA LEU A 26 10.82 -23.25 -1.06
C LEU A 26 10.54 -23.53 0.42
N LEU A 27 9.57 -24.38 0.74
CA LEU A 27 9.20 -24.71 2.12
C LEU A 27 10.17 -25.71 2.79
N HIS A 28 10.74 -26.66 2.03
CA HIS A 28 11.50 -27.77 2.62
C HIS A 28 13.00 -27.76 2.30
N ARG A 29 13.42 -27.02 1.26
CA ARG A 29 14.79 -27.02 0.70
C ARG A 29 15.28 -25.60 0.38
N LEU A 30 14.85 -24.63 1.20
CA LEU A 30 15.15 -23.21 1.02
C LEU A 30 16.65 -22.92 0.98
N GLN A 31 17.45 -23.59 1.82
CA GLN A 31 18.89 -23.36 1.88
C GLN A 31 19.59 -23.80 0.60
N GLU A 32 19.18 -24.92 0.02
CA GLU A 32 19.69 -25.36 -1.27
C GLU A 32 19.31 -24.38 -2.39
N LEU A 33 18.08 -23.84 -2.38
CA LEU A 33 17.67 -22.81 -3.34
C LEU A 33 18.47 -21.51 -3.16
N LYS A 34 18.67 -21.05 -1.91
CA LYS A 34 19.47 -19.86 -1.60
C LYS A 34 20.93 -20.01 -2.04
N SER A 35 21.49 -21.22 -1.99
CA SER A 35 22.86 -21.48 -2.43
C SER A 35 23.11 -21.25 -3.93
N LEU A 36 22.03 -21.18 -4.73
CA LEU A 36 22.09 -20.84 -6.16
C LEU A 36 22.23 -19.33 -6.40
N GLY A 37 22.06 -18.49 -5.37
CA GLY A 37 22.27 -17.04 -5.43
C GLY A 37 21.37 -16.33 -6.44
N SER A 38 21.94 -15.36 -7.16
CA SER A 38 21.26 -14.51 -8.14
C SER A 38 20.55 -15.28 -9.25
N ASP A 39 21.12 -16.41 -9.67
CA ASP A 39 20.55 -17.22 -10.75
C ASP A 39 19.17 -17.75 -10.38
N PHE A 40 18.96 -18.10 -9.10
CA PHE A 40 17.64 -18.53 -8.62
C PHE A 40 16.63 -17.38 -8.63
N VAL A 41 17.00 -16.20 -8.13
CA VAL A 41 16.10 -15.03 -8.11
C VAL A 41 15.70 -14.63 -9.53
N LEU A 42 16.65 -14.51 -10.45
CA LEU A 42 16.39 -14.20 -11.85
C LEU A 42 15.48 -15.23 -12.51
N THR A 43 15.73 -16.51 -12.23
CA THR A 43 14.91 -17.61 -12.73
C THR A 43 13.49 -17.55 -12.16
N PHE A 44 13.35 -17.23 -10.87
CA PHE A 44 12.06 -17.06 -10.20
C PHE A 44 11.24 -15.94 -10.85
N ILE A 45 11.84 -14.75 -11.01
CA ILE A 45 11.21 -13.59 -11.67
C ILE A 45 10.68 -13.98 -13.05
N LYS A 46 11.53 -14.58 -13.89
CA LYS A 46 11.14 -15.04 -15.24
C LYS A 46 10.03 -16.08 -15.24
N SER A 47 9.99 -16.93 -14.22
CA SER A 47 9.03 -18.04 -14.16
C SER A 47 7.66 -17.60 -13.65
N MET A 48 7.63 -16.64 -12.72
CA MET A 48 6.39 -16.11 -12.15
C MET A 48 5.80 -14.98 -13.02
N GLY A 49 6.66 -14.21 -13.68
CA GLY A 49 6.27 -13.06 -14.50
C GLY A 49 5.19 -13.40 -15.53
N GLY A 50 4.08 -12.66 -15.48
CA GLY A 50 3.00 -12.81 -16.46
C GLY A 50 2.04 -13.98 -16.21
N GLU A 51 2.05 -14.63 -15.05
CA GLU A 51 0.93 -15.51 -14.66
C GLU A 51 -0.36 -14.68 -14.55
N ARG A 52 -1.48 -15.19 -15.09
CA ARG A 52 -2.76 -14.49 -15.08
C ARG A 52 -3.91 -15.36 -14.58
N HIS A 53 -3.68 -16.66 -14.45
CA HIS A 53 -4.74 -17.58 -14.11
C HIS A 53 -5.01 -17.54 -12.60
N PRO A 54 -6.27 -17.28 -12.16
CA PRO A 54 -6.58 -17.08 -10.75
C PRO A 54 -6.29 -18.30 -9.88
N LYS A 55 -6.34 -19.53 -10.43
CA LYS A 55 -5.91 -20.77 -9.76
C LYS A 55 -4.43 -20.74 -9.33
N CYS A 56 -3.58 -20.06 -10.09
CA CYS A 56 -2.14 -20.05 -9.91
C CYS A 56 -1.65 -18.86 -9.07
N LEU A 57 -2.29 -17.69 -9.19
CA LEU A 57 -1.86 -16.46 -8.52
C LEU A 57 -1.64 -16.61 -7.00
N PRO A 58 -2.49 -17.32 -6.22
CA PRO A 58 -2.22 -17.53 -4.80
C PRO A 58 -0.90 -18.24 -4.53
N LEU A 59 -0.51 -19.22 -5.36
CA LEU A 59 0.79 -19.90 -5.26
C LEU A 59 1.92 -18.94 -5.58
N VAL A 60 1.76 -18.15 -6.65
CA VAL A 60 2.75 -17.13 -7.04
C VAL A 60 2.98 -16.15 -5.89
N PHE A 61 1.92 -15.61 -5.28
CA PHE A 61 2.03 -14.67 -4.16
C PHE A 61 2.70 -15.30 -2.93
N ARG A 62 2.34 -16.53 -2.54
CA ARG A 62 3.00 -17.21 -1.41
C ARG A 62 4.48 -17.43 -1.65
N MET A 63 4.84 -17.96 -2.82
CA MET A 63 6.23 -18.18 -3.18
C MET A 63 7.01 -16.87 -3.28
N PHE A 64 6.38 -15.82 -3.81
CA PHE A 64 6.95 -14.48 -3.94
C PHE A 64 7.37 -13.96 -2.57
N VAL A 65 6.48 -13.99 -1.57
CA VAL A 65 6.78 -13.54 -0.21
C VAL A 65 7.96 -14.32 0.38
N ILE A 66 8.00 -15.65 0.21
CA ILE A 66 9.12 -16.48 0.70
C ILE A 66 10.43 -16.03 0.05
N VAL A 67 10.44 -15.84 -1.27
CA VAL A 67 11.64 -15.44 -2.02
C VAL A 67 12.09 -14.04 -1.61
N ALA A 68 11.17 -13.08 -1.60
CA ALA A 68 11.44 -11.70 -1.22
C ALA A 68 12.07 -11.62 0.18
N GLN A 69 11.49 -12.30 1.17
CA GLN A 69 11.96 -12.23 2.56
C GLN A 69 13.22 -13.05 2.84
N SER A 70 13.47 -14.11 2.07
CA SER A 70 14.50 -15.10 2.41
C SER A 70 15.75 -15.01 1.55
N CYS A 71 15.66 -14.47 0.34
CA CYS A 71 16.76 -14.44 -0.63
C CYS A 71 17.43 -13.07 -0.69
N THR A 72 18.72 -13.04 -1.01
CA THR A 72 19.41 -11.80 -1.33
C THR A 72 19.02 -11.36 -2.74
N LEU A 73 18.26 -10.27 -2.85
CA LEU A 73 17.72 -9.78 -4.12
C LEU A 73 18.78 -9.07 -4.99
N GLY A 74 19.68 -8.32 -4.35
CA GLY A 74 20.77 -7.63 -5.05
C GLY A 74 20.23 -6.65 -6.11
N PRO A 75 20.67 -6.74 -7.38
CA PRO A 75 20.20 -5.82 -8.42
C PRO A 75 18.76 -6.06 -8.88
N PHE A 76 18.11 -7.16 -8.46
CA PHE A 76 16.80 -7.57 -8.96
C PHE A 76 15.64 -7.12 -8.07
N VAL A 77 15.85 -6.15 -7.17
CA VAL A 77 14.80 -5.66 -6.25
C VAL A 77 13.61 -5.11 -7.06
N GLU A 78 13.89 -4.21 -8.00
CA GLU A 78 12.88 -3.62 -8.89
C GLU A 78 12.22 -4.68 -9.77
N ASP A 79 13.03 -5.50 -10.46
CA ASP A 79 12.54 -6.57 -11.33
C ASP A 79 11.60 -7.53 -10.58
N LEU A 80 11.90 -7.83 -9.31
CA LEU A 80 11.04 -8.65 -8.48
C LEU A 80 9.76 -7.89 -8.12
N PHE A 81 9.85 -6.63 -7.67
CA PHE A 81 8.67 -5.82 -7.35
C PHE A 81 7.68 -5.73 -8.53
N GLU A 82 8.18 -5.53 -9.75
CA GLU A 82 7.37 -5.43 -10.97
C GLU A 82 6.55 -6.70 -11.27
N VAL A 83 7.03 -7.88 -10.86
CA VAL A 83 6.28 -9.14 -11.03
C VAL A 83 4.90 -9.03 -10.40
N VAL A 84 4.76 -8.33 -9.28
CA VAL A 84 3.50 -8.23 -8.52
C VAL A 84 2.80 -6.88 -8.65
N ALA A 85 3.54 -5.80 -8.87
CA ALA A 85 2.99 -4.44 -9.00
C ALA A 85 1.89 -4.35 -10.07
N CYS A 86 2.06 -5.08 -11.18
CA CYS A 86 1.09 -5.09 -12.28
C CYS A 86 -0.30 -5.68 -11.92
N TYR A 87 -0.45 -6.35 -10.78
CA TYR A 87 -1.74 -6.86 -10.31
C TYR A 87 -2.49 -5.87 -9.41
N PHE A 88 -1.89 -4.72 -9.08
CA PHE A 88 -2.48 -3.74 -8.17
C PHE A 88 -3.13 -2.55 -8.92
N PRO A 89 -4.36 -2.14 -8.55
CA PRO A 89 -5.29 -2.82 -7.65
C PRO A 89 -5.88 -4.09 -8.31
N VAL A 90 -6.26 -5.08 -7.49
CA VAL A 90 -6.71 -6.39 -8.01
C VAL A 90 -8.12 -6.29 -8.58
N GLU A 91 -8.21 -6.33 -9.90
CA GLU A 91 -9.47 -6.46 -10.63
C GLU A 91 -9.80 -7.93 -10.89
N PHE A 92 -10.63 -8.53 -10.03
CA PHE A 92 -11.08 -9.91 -10.20
C PHE A 92 -12.60 -10.04 -10.14
N ARG A 93 -13.21 -10.42 -11.26
CA ARG A 93 -14.63 -10.78 -11.33
C ARG A 93 -14.80 -12.25 -10.96
N GLN A 94 -15.04 -12.50 -9.69
CA GLN A 94 -15.27 -13.85 -9.17
C GLN A 94 -16.53 -14.48 -9.79
N THR A 95 -16.43 -15.72 -10.24
CA THR A 95 -17.59 -16.55 -10.60
C THR A 95 -18.08 -17.33 -9.38
N PRO A 96 -19.38 -17.67 -9.28
CA PRO A 96 -19.92 -18.41 -8.13
C PRO A 96 -19.27 -19.77 -7.87
N SER A 97 -18.66 -20.39 -8.89
CA SER A 97 -17.96 -21.67 -8.80
C SER A 97 -16.45 -21.55 -8.54
N SER A 98 -15.90 -20.33 -8.54
CA SER A 98 -14.46 -20.12 -8.32
C SER A 98 -14.11 -20.38 -6.85
N PRO A 99 -13.11 -21.24 -6.56
CA PRO A 99 -12.60 -21.41 -5.20
C PRO A 99 -11.71 -20.25 -4.74
N VAL A 100 -11.28 -19.38 -5.67
CA VAL A 100 -10.46 -18.19 -5.41
C VAL A 100 -11.37 -16.97 -5.36
N THR A 101 -11.22 -16.13 -4.33
CA THR A 101 -11.98 -14.89 -4.13
C THR A 101 -11.16 -13.66 -4.51
N LYS A 102 -11.83 -12.51 -4.72
CA LYS A 102 -11.14 -11.23 -4.97
C LYS A 102 -10.30 -10.84 -3.77
N GLU A 103 -10.85 -11.01 -2.57
CA GLU A 103 -10.21 -10.64 -1.29
C GLU A 103 -8.92 -11.43 -1.06
N LEU A 104 -8.92 -12.74 -1.36
CA LEU A 104 -7.72 -13.57 -1.25
C LEU A 104 -6.59 -13.08 -2.18
N LEU A 105 -6.95 -12.67 -3.40
CA LEU A 105 -5.97 -12.14 -4.36
C LEU A 105 -5.49 -10.75 -3.97
N ALA A 106 -6.38 -9.87 -3.50
CA ALA A 106 -6.04 -8.54 -3.02
C ALA A 106 -5.10 -8.60 -1.82
N GLU A 107 -5.42 -9.42 -0.81
CA GLU A 107 -4.58 -9.63 0.37
C GLU A 107 -3.22 -10.24 0.00
N GLY A 108 -3.20 -11.23 -0.91
CA GLY A 108 -1.98 -11.84 -1.40
C GLY A 108 -1.09 -10.85 -2.16
N CYS A 109 -1.68 -10.04 -3.04
CA CYS A 109 -0.98 -9.00 -3.80
C CYS A 109 -0.38 -7.95 -2.85
N LEU A 110 -1.18 -7.41 -1.92
CA LEU A 110 -0.72 -6.44 -0.92
C LEU A 110 0.48 -6.98 -0.14
N LYS A 111 0.37 -8.20 0.39
CA LYS A 111 1.47 -8.85 1.14
C LYS A 111 2.75 -8.98 0.34
N CYS A 112 2.65 -9.14 -0.98
CA CYS A 112 3.82 -9.16 -1.85
C CYS A 112 4.47 -7.78 -1.98
N LEU A 113 3.67 -6.73 -2.19
CA LEU A 113 4.16 -5.36 -2.38
C LEU A 113 4.96 -4.84 -1.17
N ILE A 114 4.62 -5.32 0.02
CA ILE A 114 5.28 -4.94 1.28
C ILE A 114 6.21 -6.03 1.83
N ALA A 115 6.56 -7.04 1.03
CA ALA A 115 7.28 -8.23 1.51
C ALA A 115 8.75 -7.98 1.88
N HIS A 116 9.37 -6.90 1.40
CA HIS A 116 10.80 -6.62 1.59
C HIS A 116 11.04 -5.12 1.80
N PRO A 117 11.91 -4.71 2.75
CA PRO A 117 12.15 -3.28 3.04
C PRO A 117 12.62 -2.49 1.82
N ASP A 118 13.49 -3.07 0.98
CA ASP A 118 13.99 -2.40 -0.23
C ASP A 118 12.90 -2.19 -1.31
N PHE A 119 11.66 -2.66 -1.10
CA PHE A 119 10.53 -2.31 -1.96
C PHE A 119 9.95 -0.93 -1.67
N ALA A 120 10.34 -0.28 -0.56
CA ALA A 120 9.76 1.00 -0.14
C ALA A 120 9.73 2.07 -1.25
N PRO A 121 10.84 2.36 -1.98
CA PRO A 121 10.82 3.40 -3.02
C PRO A 121 9.81 3.09 -4.13
N TYR A 122 9.79 1.84 -4.59
CA TYR A 122 8.89 1.40 -5.67
C TYR A 122 7.44 1.33 -5.22
N CYS A 123 7.19 0.94 -3.97
CA CYS A 123 5.85 0.85 -3.41
C CYS A 123 5.24 2.24 -3.19
N TYR A 124 6.00 3.21 -2.68
CA TYR A 124 5.49 4.57 -2.55
C TYR A 124 5.24 5.22 -3.91
N MET A 125 6.12 5.03 -4.90
CA MET A 125 5.86 5.47 -6.28
C MET A 125 4.58 4.86 -6.86
N LEU A 126 4.33 3.57 -6.64
CA LEU A 126 3.08 2.91 -7.05
C LEU A 126 1.85 3.53 -6.36
N ILE A 127 1.93 3.80 -5.07
CA ILE A 127 0.83 4.42 -4.31
C ILE A 127 0.54 5.83 -4.84
N GLU A 128 1.57 6.63 -5.12
CA GLU A 128 1.41 7.97 -5.71
C GLU A 128 0.74 7.91 -7.09
N GLU A 129 1.20 7.00 -7.95
CA GLU A 129 0.58 6.74 -9.25
C GLU A 129 -0.91 6.43 -9.10
N LYS A 130 -1.30 5.53 -8.18
CA LYS A 130 -2.70 5.15 -8.01
C LYS A 130 -3.57 6.23 -7.36
N PHE A 131 -3.02 7.08 -6.51
CA PHE A 131 -3.78 8.22 -5.99
C PHE A 131 -4.01 9.30 -7.05
N THR A 132 -2.99 9.58 -7.87
CA THR A 132 -3.01 10.63 -8.89
C THR A 132 -3.65 10.20 -10.20
N ASP A 133 -3.90 8.90 -10.39
CA ASP A 133 -4.69 8.39 -11.50
C ASP A 133 -6.17 8.84 -11.38
N ASP A 134 -6.61 9.63 -12.36
CA ASP A 134 -7.97 10.15 -12.47
C ASP A 134 -8.96 9.07 -12.94
N ASP A 135 -8.49 8.02 -13.60
CA ASP A 135 -9.32 6.90 -14.07
C ASP A 135 -9.60 5.87 -12.96
N SER A 136 -8.83 5.92 -11.86
CA SER A 136 -9.01 5.04 -10.71
C SER A 136 -10.35 5.30 -9.98
N THR A 137 -11.12 4.23 -9.80
CA THR A 137 -12.40 4.25 -9.08
C THR A 137 -12.22 4.52 -7.58
N THR A 138 -13.29 4.92 -6.88
CA THR A 138 -13.26 5.10 -5.42
C THR A 138 -12.77 3.86 -4.69
N GLU A 139 -13.24 2.67 -5.07
CA GLU A 139 -12.82 1.39 -4.46
C GLU A 139 -11.32 1.14 -4.66
N GLN A 140 -10.77 1.44 -5.83
CA GLN A 140 -9.33 1.33 -6.11
C GLN A 140 -8.50 2.33 -5.30
N LYS A 141 -9.01 3.54 -5.08
CA LYS A 141 -8.34 4.51 -4.18
C LYS A 141 -8.44 4.10 -2.72
N GLU A 142 -9.51 3.41 -2.31
CA GLU A 142 -9.61 2.78 -0.99
C GLU A 142 -8.59 1.63 -0.85
N ASP A 143 -8.45 0.75 -1.85
CA ASP A 143 -7.39 -0.28 -1.89
C ASP A 143 -5.98 0.35 -1.81
N THR A 144 -5.80 1.53 -2.40
CA THR A 144 -4.55 2.29 -2.32
C THR A 144 -4.29 2.83 -0.91
N CYS A 145 -5.33 3.24 -0.19
CA CYS A 145 -5.23 3.59 1.24
C CYS A 145 -4.86 2.37 2.10
N GLU A 146 -5.39 1.19 1.78
CA GLU A 146 -5.01 -0.07 2.45
C GLU A 146 -3.51 -0.36 2.29
N LEU A 147 -3.02 -0.30 1.05
CA LEU A 147 -1.60 -0.50 0.76
C LEU A 147 -0.73 0.52 1.50
N LEU A 148 -1.12 1.79 1.52
CA LEU A 148 -0.39 2.83 2.24
C LEU A 148 -0.34 2.58 3.76
N ALA A 149 -1.43 2.13 4.36
CA ALA A 149 -1.48 1.83 5.79
C ALA A 149 -0.48 0.73 6.17
N GLU A 150 -0.42 -0.33 5.36
CA GLU A 150 0.47 -1.46 5.57
C GLU A 150 1.92 -1.07 5.25
N ALA A 151 2.18 -0.39 4.13
CA ALA A 151 3.49 0.11 3.73
C ALA A 151 4.13 1.02 4.79
N ALA A 152 3.40 2.03 5.26
CA ALA A 152 3.87 2.95 6.31
C ALA A 152 4.12 2.27 7.66
N SER A 153 3.55 1.08 7.89
CA SER A 153 3.75 0.32 9.13
C SER A 153 4.98 -0.60 9.09
N VAL A 154 5.49 -0.94 7.90
CA VAL A 154 6.55 -1.96 7.74
C VAL A 154 7.83 -1.45 7.10
N PHE A 155 7.76 -0.42 6.26
CA PHE A 155 8.94 0.15 5.61
C PHE A 155 9.71 1.08 6.56
N PRO A 156 11.00 1.35 6.26
CA PRO A 156 11.77 2.35 6.99
C PRO A 156 11.03 3.70 6.99
N PRO A 157 10.82 4.33 8.16
CA PRO A 157 9.99 5.53 8.27
C PRO A 157 10.48 6.74 7.47
N GLU A 158 11.76 6.80 7.13
CA GLU A 158 12.35 7.89 6.37
C GLU A 158 11.90 7.90 4.90
N GLU A 159 11.56 6.73 4.35
CA GLU A 159 11.21 6.56 2.94
C GLU A 159 9.93 7.31 2.55
N ILE A 160 8.99 7.53 3.48
CA ILE A 160 7.72 8.20 3.19
C ILE A 160 7.84 9.74 3.13
N ILE A 161 8.94 10.33 3.62
CA ILE A 161 9.08 11.78 3.82
C ILE A 161 8.91 12.55 2.51
N ASP A 162 9.55 12.08 1.45
CA ASP A 162 9.55 12.75 0.14
C ASP A 162 8.21 12.58 -0.61
N HIS A 163 7.33 11.71 -0.13
CA HIS A 163 6.04 11.41 -0.73
C HIS A 163 4.85 12.07 -0.01
N LEU A 164 5.08 12.73 1.14
CA LEU A 164 4.02 13.19 2.04
C LEU A 164 2.94 14.04 1.36
N GLU A 165 3.33 14.99 0.52
CA GLU A 165 2.39 15.91 -0.12
C GLU A 165 1.36 15.16 -0.98
N VAL A 166 1.85 14.24 -1.83
CA VAL A 166 1.01 13.45 -2.73
C VAL A 166 0.14 12.47 -1.95
N LEU A 167 0.71 11.80 -0.94
CA LEU A 167 -0.01 10.84 -0.10
C LEU A 167 -1.13 11.52 0.70
N LEU A 168 -0.87 12.67 1.31
CA LEU A 168 -1.89 13.45 2.02
C LEU A 168 -2.97 13.97 1.05
N GLY A 169 -2.58 14.37 -0.16
CA GLY A 169 -3.51 14.72 -1.23
C GLY A 169 -4.46 13.56 -1.58
N GLY A 170 -3.90 12.35 -1.76
CA GLY A 170 -4.67 11.12 -2.01
C GLY A 170 -5.63 10.77 -0.88
N LEU A 171 -5.15 10.74 0.36
CA LEU A 171 -5.99 10.50 1.54
C LEU A 171 -7.10 11.53 1.70
N ARG A 172 -6.83 12.81 1.38
CA ARG A 172 -7.84 13.86 1.39
C ARG A 172 -8.94 13.61 0.36
N VAL A 173 -8.59 13.23 -0.87
CA VAL A 173 -9.57 12.92 -1.92
C VAL A 173 -10.51 11.79 -1.51
N VAL A 174 -9.97 10.72 -0.92
CA VAL A 174 -10.77 9.58 -0.47
C VAL A 174 -11.57 9.94 0.79
N GLY A 175 -10.92 10.52 1.80
CA GLY A 175 -11.54 10.80 3.09
C GLY A 175 -12.61 11.89 3.06
N LEU A 176 -12.46 12.88 2.16
CA LEU A 176 -13.42 13.97 1.98
C LEU A 176 -14.38 13.73 0.81
N ASN A 177 -14.48 12.49 0.29
CA ASN A 177 -15.47 12.17 -0.72
C ASN A 177 -16.90 12.41 -0.17
N PRO A 178 -17.69 13.33 -0.71
CA PRO A 178 -19.02 13.64 -0.17
C PRO A 178 -20.01 12.46 -0.29
N LYS A 179 -19.69 11.46 -1.11
CA LYS A 179 -20.48 10.23 -1.26
C LYS A 179 -20.02 9.19 -0.23
N GLY A 180 -20.95 8.67 0.56
CA GLY A 180 -20.66 7.62 1.56
C GLY A 180 -20.16 8.18 2.89
N SER A 181 -19.63 7.33 3.76
CA SER A 181 -18.97 7.71 5.01
C SER A 181 -17.46 7.84 4.82
N LEU A 182 -16.75 8.42 5.79
CA LEU A 182 -15.29 8.38 5.83
C LEU A 182 -14.81 6.92 5.92
N PRO A 183 -14.04 6.39 4.94
CA PRO A 183 -13.62 4.99 4.97
C PRO A 183 -12.57 4.73 6.06
N ASP A 184 -12.65 3.55 6.70
CA ASP A 184 -11.71 3.13 7.76
C ASP A 184 -10.26 3.01 7.26
N CYS A 185 -10.06 2.70 5.96
CA CYS A 185 -8.74 2.61 5.34
C CYS A 185 -7.99 3.94 5.38
N VAL A 186 -8.68 5.07 5.20
CA VAL A 186 -8.10 6.42 5.29
C VAL A 186 -7.61 6.70 6.72
N ILE A 187 -8.41 6.33 7.71
CA ILE A 187 -8.04 6.46 9.13
C ILE A 187 -6.82 5.61 9.45
N ARG A 188 -6.78 4.35 9.00
CA ARG A 188 -5.64 3.46 9.22
C ARG A 188 -4.38 3.96 8.54
N ALA A 189 -4.47 4.41 7.29
CA ALA A 189 -3.36 5.00 6.56
C ALA A 189 -2.80 6.23 7.28
N LEU A 190 -3.67 7.17 7.68
CA LEU A 190 -3.22 8.38 8.37
C LEU A 190 -2.56 8.07 9.73
N LYS A 191 -3.08 7.10 10.48
CA LYS A 191 -2.46 6.64 11.74
C LYS A 191 -1.08 6.04 11.49
N ALA A 192 -0.96 5.15 10.49
CA ALA A 192 0.30 4.51 10.15
C ALA A 192 1.34 5.54 9.70
N MET A 193 0.97 6.47 8.81
CA MET A 193 1.83 7.58 8.38
C MET A 193 2.29 8.44 9.55
N THR A 194 1.36 8.80 10.45
CA THR A 194 1.70 9.60 11.63
C THR A 194 2.66 8.84 12.55
N GLY A 195 2.42 7.54 12.78
CA GLY A 195 3.31 6.67 13.54
C GLY A 195 4.69 6.52 12.92
N ALA A 196 4.79 6.45 11.58
CA ALA A 196 6.07 6.45 10.87
C ALA A 196 6.80 7.79 11.06
N MET A 197 6.11 8.92 10.91
CA MET A 197 6.73 10.24 11.07
C MET A 197 7.21 10.52 12.51
N GLU A 198 6.50 10.03 13.52
CA GLU A 198 6.98 10.06 14.91
C GLU A 198 8.28 9.27 15.10
N GLN A 199 8.44 8.15 14.39
CA GLN A 199 9.66 7.34 14.43
C GLN A 199 10.81 7.97 13.65
N ALA A 200 10.54 8.58 12.50
CA ALA A 200 11.53 9.30 11.69
C ALA A 200 12.09 10.54 12.40
N GLY A 201 11.29 11.16 13.27
CA GLY A 201 11.73 12.18 14.22
C GLY A 201 10.82 13.40 14.28
N ALA A 202 11.06 14.26 15.29
CA ALA A 202 10.18 15.38 15.60
C ALA A 202 9.99 16.38 14.45
N GLU A 203 10.99 16.58 13.60
CA GLU A 203 10.87 17.49 12.44
C GLU A 203 10.00 16.89 11.34
N ALA A 204 10.16 15.59 11.05
CA ALA A 204 9.31 14.88 10.09
C ALA A 204 7.84 14.85 10.55
N ALA A 205 7.62 14.58 11.84
CA ALA A 205 6.29 14.66 12.46
C ALA A 205 5.69 16.06 12.29
N LYS A 206 6.41 17.13 12.66
CA LYS A 206 5.92 18.52 12.50
C LYS A 206 5.62 18.88 11.05
N ASN A 207 6.44 18.43 10.10
CA ASN A 207 6.20 18.64 8.68
C ASN A 207 4.86 18.00 8.24
N LEU A 208 4.62 16.74 8.61
CA LEU A 208 3.34 16.07 8.39
C LEU A 208 2.19 16.87 9.01
N GLY A 209 2.33 17.31 10.27
CA GLY A 209 1.33 18.11 10.97
C GLY A 209 0.98 19.41 10.23
N SER A 210 2.00 20.15 9.78
CA SER A 210 1.81 21.39 9.03
C SER A 210 1.07 21.16 7.72
N GLN A 211 1.51 20.19 6.92
CA GLN A 211 0.88 19.87 5.64
C GLN A 211 -0.55 19.36 5.82
N LEU A 212 -0.83 18.58 6.86
CA LEU A 212 -2.17 18.08 7.14
C LEU A 212 -3.13 19.22 7.52
N ILE A 213 -2.67 20.15 8.35
CA ILE A 213 -3.44 21.34 8.75
C ILE A 213 -3.78 22.17 7.51
N GLU A 214 -2.77 22.53 6.70
CA GLU A 214 -2.96 23.30 5.47
C GLU A 214 -3.90 22.59 4.48
N ASN A 215 -3.73 21.28 4.31
CA ASN A 215 -4.55 20.49 3.38
C ASN A 215 -6.03 20.41 3.76
N LEU A 216 -6.35 20.51 5.07
CA LEU A 216 -7.70 20.31 5.60
C LEU A 216 -8.37 21.62 6.05
N GLU A 217 -7.62 22.70 6.25
CA GLU A 217 -8.14 24.02 6.66
C GLU A 217 -9.34 24.48 5.82
N PRO A 218 -9.29 24.47 4.47
CA PRO A 218 -10.40 24.97 3.66
C PRO A 218 -11.71 24.21 3.92
N PHE A 219 -11.61 22.90 4.21
CA PHE A 219 -12.76 22.02 4.45
C PHE A 219 -13.31 22.12 5.87
N VAL A 220 -12.49 22.58 6.82
CA VAL A 220 -12.96 22.93 8.16
C VAL A 220 -13.72 24.26 8.09
N LEU A 221 -13.10 25.28 7.50
CA LEU A 221 -13.62 26.65 7.51
C LEU A 221 -14.82 26.86 6.56
N GLN A 222 -14.86 26.17 5.42
CA GLN A 222 -15.99 26.26 4.47
C GLN A 222 -17.09 25.26 4.85
N ALA A 223 -17.72 25.47 6.01
CA ALA A 223 -18.69 24.53 6.58
C ALA A 223 -19.92 24.25 5.71
N GLU A 224 -20.24 25.15 4.78
CA GLU A 224 -21.30 24.98 3.78
C GLU A 224 -21.08 23.75 2.88
N MET A 225 -19.84 23.27 2.75
CA MET A 225 -19.51 22.08 1.96
C MET A 225 -19.92 20.76 2.63
N GLY A 226 -20.32 20.77 3.91
CA GLY A 226 -20.73 19.56 4.64
C GLY A 226 -19.59 18.58 4.95
N LEU A 227 -18.33 19.01 4.81
CA LEU A 227 -17.14 18.18 4.99
C LEU A 227 -16.39 18.44 6.31
N THR A 228 -16.79 19.46 7.08
CA THR A 228 -16.13 19.88 8.32
C THR A 228 -15.94 18.73 9.31
N GLU A 229 -16.97 17.91 9.53
CA GLU A 229 -16.89 16.78 10.46
C GLU A 229 -15.79 15.79 10.05
N ARG A 230 -15.65 15.51 8.76
CA ARG A 230 -14.63 14.58 8.24
C ARG A 230 -13.24 15.18 8.34
N ALA A 231 -13.08 16.44 7.94
CA ALA A 231 -11.81 17.15 8.06
C ALA A 231 -11.33 17.19 9.53
N LEU A 232 -12.22 17.53 10.47
CA LEU A 232 -11.92 17.48 11.90
C LEU A 232 -11.63 16.05 12.39
N SER A 233 -12.32 15.04 11.86
CA SER A 233 -12.05 13.63 12.21
C SER A 233 -10.66 13.18 11.78
N LEU A 234 -10.20 13.61 10.59
CA LEU A 234 -8.84 13.34 10.11
C LEU A 234 -7.78 14.06 10.97
N LEU A 235 -7.98 15.34 11.28
CA LEU A 235 -7.06 16.10 12.15
C LEU A 235 -7.00 15.49 13.55
N ARG A 236 -8.15 15.11 14.11
CA ARG A 236 -8.22 14.42 15.40
C ARG A 236 -7.49 13.08 15.36
N CYS A 237 -7.67 12.30 14.29
CA CYS A 237 -7.01 11.01 14.10
C CYS A 237 -5.47 11.16 14.16
N ALA A 238 -4.91 12.13 13.43
CA ALA A 238 -3.48 12.42 13.45
C ALA A 238 -3.01 12.90 14.84
N ALA A 239 -3.76 13.80 15.50
CA ALA A 239 -3.42 14.28 16.83
C ALA A 239 -3.47 13.18 17.92
N GLU A 240 -4.34 12.19 17.77
CA GLU A 240 -4.40 11.02 18.65
C GLU A 240 -3.21 10.08 18.42
N ALA A 241 -2.84 9.84 17.15
CA ALA A 241 -1.72 8.96 16.77
C ALA A 241 -0.33 9.58 17.02
N GLY A 242 -0.20 10.90 16.88
CA GLY A 242 1.08 11.62 16.95
C GLY A 242 1.14 12.60 18.11
N PRO A 243 1.78 12.23 19.25
CA PRO A 243 1.97 13.14 20.38
C PRO A 243 2.72 14.42 20.01
N SER A 244 3.67 14.36 19.07
CA SER A 244 4.53 15.49 18.70
C SER A 244 3.78 16.57 17.92
N ILE A 245 2.75 16.19 17.16
CA ILE A 245 1.92 17.12 16.36
C ILE A 245 0.61 17.52 17.05
N ARG A 246 0.26 16.87 18.17
CA ARG A 246 -1.03 17.10 18.85
C ARG A 246 -1.27 18.56 19.21
N ILE A 247 -0.28 19.20 19.85
CA ILE A 247 -0.38 20.60 20.27
C ILE A 247 -0.50 21.49 19.04
N GLN A 248 0.35 21.26 18.03
CA GLN A 248 0.32 22.00 16.77
C GLN A 248 -1.06 21.95 16.09
N ILE A 249 -1.69 20.78 16.05
CA ILE A 249 -3.03 20.62 15.48
C ILE A 249 -4.08 21.36 16.33
N TYR A 250 -4.09 21.17 17.65
CA TYR A 250 -5.09 21.81 18.51
C TYR A 250 -4.98 23.33 18.55
N ASP A 251 -3.76 23.87 18.54
CA ASP A 251 -3.52 25.32 18.53
C ASP A 251 -4.12 25.99 17.27
N GLN A 252 -4.21 25.29 16.14
CA GLN A 252 -4.84 25.79 14.92
C GLN A 252 -6.34 25.50 14.87
N VAL A 253 -6.75 24.29 15.23
CA VAL A 253 -8.13 23.83 15.08
C VAL A 253 -9.09 24.48 16.07
N ILE A 254 -8.66 24.75 17.30
CA ILE A 254 -9.53 25.37 18.32
C ILE A 254 -10.00 26.78 17.88
N PRO A 255 -9.12 27.70 17.43
CA PRO A 255 -9.55 28.97 16.86
C PRO A 255 -10.57 28.83 15.72
N TRP A 256 -10.36 27.89 14.79
CA TRP A 256 -11.29 27.66 13.68
C TRP A 256 -12.69 27.27 14.17
N ILE A 257 -12.77 26.34 15.14
CA ILE A 257 -14.05 25.92 15.73
C ILE A 257 -14.75 27.09 16.44
N LEU A 258 -14.00 27.94 17.14
CA LEU A 258 -14.56 29.12 17.80
C LEU A 258 -15.11 30.14 16.78
N MET A 259 -14.41 30.38 15.68
CA MET A 259 -14.87 31.26 14.60
C MET A 259 -16.16 30.74 13.96
N LEU A 260 -16.22 29.43 13.69
CA LEU A 260 -17.42 28.74 13.19
C LEU A 260 -18.60 28.91 14.16
N ALA A 261 -18.38 28.68 15.46
CA ALA A 261 -19.42 28.77 16.48
C ALA A 261 -19.94 30.21 16.68
N GLN A 262 -19.10 31.22 16.43
CA GLN A 262 -19.46 32.63 16.52
C GLN A 262 -20.05 33.20 15.21
N GLY A 263 -19.94 32.48 14.10
CA GLY A 263 -20.38 32.95 12.77
C GLY A 263 -19.52 34.09 12.22
N VAL A 264 -18.21 34.09 12.49
CA VAL A 264 -17.26 35.17 12.13
C VAL A 264 -16.34 34.73 10.98
N LEU A 265 -16.82 33.87 10.09
CA LEU A 265 -16.11 33.42 8.88
C LEU A 265 -16.53 34.21 7.65
#